data_AF-A0A9D5ZSL5-F1
#
_entry.id   AF-A0A9D5ZSL5-F1
#
_cell.length_a   1.000
_cell.length_b   1.000
_cell.length_c   1.000
_cell.angle_alpha   90.00
_cell.angle_beta   90.00
_cell.angle_gamma   90.00
#
_symmetry.space_group_name_H-M   'P 1'
#
loop_
_entity.id
_entity.type
_entity.pdbx_description
1 polymer ?
#
loop_
_entity_poly.entity_id
_entity_poly.type
_entity_poly.pdbx_seq_one_letter_code
_entity_poly.pdbx_strand_id
1 'polypeptide(L)'
;MQCITTLEEVENKVKEMSQYYEDRLVPIKDITFDNIESVRIDSQSYKIRPIAQREIANRLNIPLQYIKRCTHEVQAYNLNHWIKKEANEKLFFRFDKDAIRAVFTPRYIPIDNIDILTTIHQIRYYKDTEVQYSMDDEFMVISILDDSDKFGLNNNDELRPGISISNSEVGIAGLSISAYLLRLVCTNGLIDKTNVTASYRHVSRKILNKFPEVIEKVSNGLDRQKSQLKLSLESKVNDPLATIKNFNKHFQLESPELNAVDWAWPLEAGDTMFNIVNTYTRAAQYSYLQAESCYKLQKVGGMVLESVN
;
A
#
# COMPACT_ATOMS: atom_id res chain seq x y z
N MET A 1 -5.67 5.52 -11.09
CA MET A 1 -5.82 6.98 -11.15
C MET A 1 -6.31 7.45 -9.78
N GLN A 2 -5.59 8.32 -9.09
CA GLN A 2 -6.01 8.80 -7.77
C GLN A 2 -7.20 9.75 -7.94
N CYS A 3 -8.31 9.45 -7.28
CA CYS A 3 -9.53 10.26 -7.34
C CYS A 3 -9.56 11.21 -6.15
N ILE A 4 -9.97 12.45 -6.39
CA ILE A 4 -10.31 13.41 -5.33
C ILE A 4 -11.79 13.22 -5.00
N THR A 5 -12.11 13.12 -3.72
CA THR A 5 -13.45 12.84 -3.23
C THR A 5 -13.59 13.32 -1.78
N THR A 6 -14.77 13.18 -1.19
CA THR A 6 -14.97 13.38 0.25
C THR A 6 -14.60 12.13 1.06
N LEU A 7 -14.17 12.32 2.31
CA LEU A 7 -13.89 11.22 3.24
C LEU A 7 -15.11 10.31 3.45
N GLU A 8 -16.32 10.88 3.46
CA GLU A 8 -17.59 10.11 3.54
C GLU A 8 -17.79 9.18 2.34
N GLU A 9 -17.47 9.61 1.13
CA GLU A 9 -17.54 8.75 -0.05
C GLU A 9 -16.57 7.58 0.02
N VAL A 10 -15.34 7.81 0.53
CA VAL A 10 -14.39 6.71 0.75
C VAL A 10 -14.93 5.74 1.80
N GLU A 11 -15.51 6.25 2.89
CA GLU A 11 -16.12 5.42 3.93
C GLU A 11 -17.28 4.57 3.40
N ASN A 12 -18.14 5.14 2.55
CA ASN A 12 -19.23 4.40 1.92
C ASN A 12 -18.70 3.28 1.02
N LYS A 13 -17.64 3.53 0.24
CA LYS A 13 -16.99 2.50 -0.58
C LYS A 13 -16.39 1.38 0.27
N VAL A 14 -15.69 1.72 1.35
CA VAL A 14 -15.13 0.72 2.27
C VAL A 14 -16.24 -0.13 2.87
N LYS A 15 -17.35 0.49 3.30
CA LYS A 15 -18.52 -0.23 3.84
C LYS A 15 -19.16 -1.18 2.82
N GLU A 16 -19.28 -0.75 1.57
CA GLU A 16 -19.81 -1.58 0.48
C GLU A 16 -18.90 -2.79 0.23
N MET A 17 -17.58 -2.57 0.13
CA MET A 17 -16.60 -3.65 -0.05
C MET A 17 -16.59 -4.62 1.13
N SER A 18 -16.69 -4.11 2.36
CA SER A 18 -16.63 -4.93 3.57
C SER A 18 -17.97 -5.54 3.99
N GLN A 19 -19.05 -5.32 3.24
CA GLN A 19 -20.40 -5.72 3.63
C GLN A 19 -20.51 -7.23 3.96
N TYR A 20 -19.71 -8.05 3.27
CA TYR A 20 -19.74 -9.51 3.40
C TYR A 20 -18.43 -10.08 3.94
N TYR A 21 -17.59 -9.23 4.52
CA TYR A 21 -16.35 -9.68 5.13
C TYR A 21 -16.65 -10.43 6.42
N GLU A 22 -16.02 -11.58 6.57
CA GLU A 22 -16.13 -12.40 7.76
C GLU A 22 -14.76 -13.00 8.08
N ASP A 23 -14.40 -13.05 9.35
CA ASP A 23 -13.13 -13.58 9.82
C ASP A 23 -13.38 -14.79 10.72
N ARG A 24 -12.67 -15.90 10.48
CA ARG A 24 -12.83 -17.13 11.28
C ARG A 24 -11.48 -17.76 11.62
N LEU A 25 -11.38 -18.31 12.83
CA LEU A 25 -10.32 -19.26 13.19
C LEU A 25 -10.75 -20.67 12.78
N VAL A 26 -10.19 -21.16 11.69
CA VAL A 26 -10.54 -22.44 11.08
C VAL A 26 -9.56 -23.52 11.56
N PRO A 27 -10.04 -24.60 12.21
CA PRO A 27 -9.19 -25.73 12.57
C PRO A 27 -8.61 -26.44 11.35
N ILE A 28 -7.34 -26.84 11.42
CA ILE A 28 -6.64 -27.51 10.32
C ILE A 28 -7.37 -28.76 9.83
N LYS A 29 -7.95 -29.52 10.75
CA LYS A 29 -8.71 -30.75 10.46
C LYS A 29 -9.95 -30.52 9.57
N ASP A 30 -10.47 -29.30 9.55
CA ASP A 30 -11.69 -28.94 8.82
C ASP A 30 -11.36 -28.38 7.43
N ILE A 31 -10.07 -28.26 7.08
CA ILE A 31 -9.57 -27.72 5.81
C ILE A 31 -9.23 -28.87 4.86
N THR A 32 -9.86 -28.87 3.68
CA THR A 32 -9.54 -29.80 2.59
C THR A 32 -9.44 -29.06 1.26
N PHE A 33 -8.26 -29.02 0.65
CA PHE A 33 -8.05 -28.37 -0.64
C PHE A 33 -8.50 -29.27 -1.80
N ASP A 34 -9.33 -28.71 -2.69
CA ASP A 34 -9.65 -29.36 -3.97
C ASP A 34 -8.59 -29.04 -5.03
N ASN A 35 -7.95 -27.86 -4.94
CA ASN A 35 -6.78 -27.42 -5.70
C ASN A 35 -6.28 -26.07 -5.11
N ILE A 36 -5.32 -25.39 -5.75
CA ILE A 36 -4.84 -24.09 -5.26
C ILE A 36 -5.87 -22.97 -5.33
N GLU A 37 -6.90 -23.11 -6.17
CA GLU A 37 -7.95 -22.10 -6.39
C GLU A 37 -9.22 -22.37 -5.58
N SER A 38 -9.34 -23.54 -4.94
CA SER A 38 -10.54 -23.92 -4.19
C SER A 38 -10.22 -24.78 -2.98
N VAL A 39 -10.88 -24.45 -1.86
CA VAL A 39 -10.80 -25.19 -0.60
C VAL A 39 -12.19 -25.42 -0.03
N ARG A 40 -12.37 -26.59 0.56
CA ARG A 40 -13.53 -26.94 1.37
C ARG A 40 -13.19 -26.73 2.84
N ILE A 41 -14.02 -25.95 3.51
CA ILE A 41 -13.98 -25.77 4.96
C ILE A 41 -15.28 -26.34 5.49
N ASP A 42 -15.18 -27.36 6.36
CA ASP A 42 -16.30 -28.22 6.73
C ASP A 42 -16.99 -28.84 5.49
N SER A 43 -18.22 -28.42 5.21
CA SER A 43 -19.02 -28.89 4.06
C SER A 43 -19.16 -27.84 2.95
N GLN A 44 -18.60 -26.63 3.13
CA GLN A 44 -18.75 -25.53 2.18
C GLN A 44 -17.46 -25.34 1.37
N SER A 45 -17.61 -25.13 0.06
CA SER A 45 -16.51 -24.83 -0.85
C SER A 45 -16.35 -23.32 -1.02
N TYR A 46 -15.11 -22.87 -1.00
CA TYR A 46 -14.72 -21.47 -1.17
C TYR A 46 -13.69 -21.35 -2.30
N LYS A 47 -13.78 -20.26 -3.07
CA LYS A 47 -12.73 -19.87 -4.00
C LYS A 47 -11.58 -19.21 -3.25
N ILE A 48 -10.34 -19.43 -3.67
CA ILE A 48 -9.16 -18.81 -3.06
C ILE A 48 -8.66 -17.68 -3.98
N ARG A 49 -8.68 -16.44 -3.49
CA ARG A 49 -8.16 -15.29 -4.23
C ARG A 49 -6.65 -15.36 -4.42
N PRO A 50 -6.07 -14.74 -5.46
CA PRO A 50 -4.64 -14.83 -5.77
C PRO A 50 -3.69 -14.56 -4.60
N ILE A 51 -4.01 -13.58 -3.74
CA ILE A 51 -3.23 -13.32 -2.52
C ILE A 51 -3.28 -14.51 -1.56
N ALA A 52 -4.49 -14.98 -1.23
CA ALA A 52 -4.64 -16.15 -0.36
C ALA A 52 -3.95 -17.40 -0.94
N GLN A 53 -3.93 -17.57 -2.27
CA GLN A 53 -3.17 -18.66 -2.92
C GLN A 53 -1.67 -18.55 -2.60
N ARG A 54 -1.11 -17.34 -2.71
CA ARG A 54 0.29 -17.05 -2.39
C ARG A 54 0.57 -17.27 -0.91
N GLU A 55 -0.32 -16.82 -0.03
CA GLU A 55 -0.18 -16.99 1.43
C GLU A 55 -0.22 -18.46 1.85
N ILE A 56 -1.16 -19.23 1.30
CA ILE A 56 -1.26 -20.68 1.53
C ILE A 56 -0.01 -21.38 1.02
N ALA A 57 0.42 -21.10 -0.22
CA ALA A 57 1.61 -21.72 -0.80
C ALA A 57 2.86 -21.42 0.03
N ASN A 58 3.06 -20.16 0.43
CA ASN A 58 4.16 -19.74 1.29
C ASN A 58 4.10 -20.42 2.67
N ARG A 59 2.92 -20.49 3.29
CA ARG A 59 2.73 -21.16 4.60
C ARG A 59 3.14 -22.62 4.55
N LEU A 60 2.75 -23.31 3.48
CA LEU A 60 3.03 -24.72 3.27
C LEU A 60 4.43 -24.99 2.72
N ASN A 61 5.25 -23.95 2.54
CA ASN A 61 6.58 -24.01 1.91
C ASN A 61 6.55 -24.65 0.50
N ILE A 62 5.52 -24.33 -0.28
CA ILE A 62 5.34 -24.81 -1.66
C ILE A 62 5.54 -23.62 -2.61
N PRO A 63 6.46 -23.68 -3.60
CA PRO A 63 6.57 -22.62 -4.59
C PRO A 63 5.27 -22.46 -5.40
N LEU A 64 4.68 -21.26 -5.41
CA LEU A 64 3.39 -21.01 -6.06
C LEU A 64 3.41 -21.33 -7.57
N GLN A 65 4.49 -21.00 -8.27
CA GLN A 65 4.62 -21.28 -9.70
C GLN A 65 4.72 -22.78 -9.99
N TYR A 66 5.28 -23.56 -9.06
CA TYR A 66 5.30 -25.02 -9.18
C TYR A 66 3.90 -25.59 -9.02
N ILE A 67 3.19 -25.23 -7.94
CA ILE A 67 1.87 -25.83 -7.67
C ILE A 67 0.86 -25.47 -8.77
N LYS A 68 0.92 -24.26 -9.33
CA LYS A 68 0.05 -23.85 -10.45
C LYS A 68 0.27 -24.64 -11.74
N ARG A 69 1.44 -25.26 -11.94
CA ARG A 69 1.73 -26.10 -13.12
C ARG A 69 1.25 -27.55 -12.95
N CYS A 70 0.95 -27.97 -11.73
CA CYS A 70 0.48 -29.32 -11.43
C CYS A 70 -0.99 -29.50 -11.83
N THR A 71 -1.40 -30.74 -12.11
CA THR A 71 -2.82 -31.08 -12.26
C THR A 71 -3.57 -30.87 -10.94
N HIS A 72 -4.89 -30.65 -10.99
CA HIS A 72 -5.69 -30.40 -9.78
C HIS A 72 -5.52 -31.50 -8.72
N GLU A 73 -5.45 -32.76 -9.13
CA GLU A 73 -5.22 -33.91 -8.25
C GLU A 73 -3.87 -33.81 -7.51
N VAL A 74 -2.81 -33.46 -8.23
CA VAL A 74 -1.46 -33.29 -7.65
C VAL A 74 -1.44 -32.05 -6.75
N GLN A 75 -2.14 -30.97 -7.12
CA GLN A 75 -2.28 -29.80 -6.27
C GLN A 75 -2.95 -30.17 -4.94
N ALA A 76 -4.12 -30.80 -4.99
CA ALA A 76 -4.85 -31.25 -3.82
C ALA A 76 -4.00 -32.17 -2.95
N TYR A 77 -3.31 -33.16 -3.53
CA TYR A 77 -2.44 -34.06 -2.78
C TYR A 77 -1.34 -33.31 -2.02
N ASN A 78 -0.63 -32.40 -2.69
CA ASN A 78 0.45 -31.63 -2.05
C ASN A 78 -0.08 -30.72 -0.93
N LEU A 79 -1.12 -29.93 -1.22
CA LEU A 79 -1.70 -28.99 -0.27
C LEU A 79 -2.23 -29.72 0.98
N ASN A 80 -3.00 -30.79 0.78
CA ASN A 80 -3.57 -31.58 1.87
C ASN A 80 -2.53 -32.40 2.65
N HIS A 81 -1.41 -32.76 2.03
CA HIS A 81 -0.30 -33.41 2.72
C HIS A 81 0.43 -32.45 3.65
N TRP A 82 0.72 -31.23 3.18
CA TRP A 82 1.51 -30.25 3.93
C TRP A 82 0.69 -29.51 4.99
N ILE A 83 -0.60 -29.23 4.75
CA ILE A 83 -1.45 -28.57 5.75
C ILE A 83 -1.57 -29.39 7.04
N LYS A 84 -1.52 -30.73 6.96
CA LYS A 84 -1.52 -31.62 8.13
C LYS A 84 -0.26 -31.52 8.99
N LYS A 85 0.81 -30.92 8.46
CA LYS A 85 2.07 -30.66 9.18
C LYS A 85 2.17 -29.22 9.68
N GLU A 86 1.11 -28.43 9.52
CA GLU A 86 1.03 -27.08 10.07
C GLU A 86 1.19 -27.14 11.60
N ALA A 87 2.03 -26.26 12.14
CA ALA A 87 2.32 -26.24 13.58
C ALA A 87 1.16 -25.64 14.39
N ASN A 88 0.36 -24.76 13.77
CA ASN A 88 -0.82 -24.19 14.40
C ASN A 88 -2.03 -25.13 14.25
N GLU A 89 -2.79 -25.34 15.33
CA GLU A 89 -4.04 -26.13 15.27
C GLU A 89 -5.15 -25.45 14.47
N LYS A 90 -5.07 -24.12 14.34
CA LYS A 90 -6.02 -23.27 13.63
C LYS A 90 -5.30 -22.23 12.81
N LEU A 91 -5.90 -21.82 11.70
CA LEU A 91 -5.46 -20.68 10.90
C LEU A 91 -6.57 -19.61 10.88
N PHE A 92 -6.17 -18.36 10.71
CA PHE A 92 -7.08 -17.23 10.65
C PHE A 92 -7.42 -16.94 9.19
N PHE A 93 -8.64 -17.25 8.78
CA PHE A 93 -9.15 -17.02 7.43
C PHE A 93 -9.98 -15.75 7.38
N ARG A 94 -9.73 -14.95 6.35
CA ARG A 94 -10.54 -13.79 6.01
C ARG A 94 -11.36 -14.11 4.77
N PHE A 95 -12.67 -13.91 4.84
CA PHE A 95 -13.63 -14.25 3.80
C PHE A 95 -14.25 -12.98 3.19
N ASP A 96 -14.75 -13.13 1.96
CA ASP A 96 -15.71 -12.25 1.31
C ASP A 96 -16.71 -13.14 0.56
N LYS A 97 -17.92 -13.28 1.11
CA LYS A 97 -18.94 -14.24 0.65
C LYS A 97 -18.38 -15.66 0.53
N ASP A 98 -18.32 -16.19 -0.69
CA ASP A 98 -17.85 -17.54 -1.03
C ASP A 98 -16.37 -17.56 -1.45
N ALA A 99 -15.60 -16.52 -1.13
CA ALA A 99 -14.18 -16.43 -1.42
C ALA A 99 -13.34 -16.19 -0.17
N ILE A 100 -12.16 -16.79 -0.14
CA ILE A 100 -11.12 -16.50 0.85
C ILE A 100 -10.21 -15.43 0.26
N ARG A 101 -10.13 -14.29 0.96
CA ARG A 101 -9.31 -13.15 0.55
C ARG A 101 -7.92 -13.15 1.17
N ALA A 102 -7.77 -13.73 2.36
CA ALA A 102 -6.46 -13.89 3.01
C ALA A 102 -6.44 -15.02 4.06
N VAL A 103 -5.23 -15.54 4.36
CA VAL A 103 -4.98 -16.60 5.35
C VAL A 103 -3.75 -16.28 6.19
N PHE A 104 -3.94 -16.22 7.50
CA PHE A 104 -2.90 -15.89 8.48
C PHE A 104 -2.79 -16.91 9.62
N THR A 105 -1.81 -16.70 10.50
CA THR A 105 -1.78 -17.40 11.79
C THR A 105 -2.71 -16.73 12.80
N PRO A 106 -3.07 -17.40 13.91
CA PRO A 106 -3.88 -16.80 14.97
C PRO A 106 -3.27 -15.56 15.65
N ARG A 107 -1.99 -15.26 15.39
CA ARG A 107 -1.31 -14.06 15.93
C ARG A 107 -1.62 -12.80 15.13
N TYR A 108 -2.17 -12.94 13.93
CA TYR A 108 -2.54 -11.80 13.11
C TYR A 108 -3.77 -11.12 13.70
N ILE A 109 -3.65 -9.83 13.98
CA ILE A 109 -4.76 -8.99 14.47
C ILE A 109 -5.00 -7.93 13.41
N PRO A 110 -6.03 -8.09 12.56
CA PRO A 110 -6.31 -7.15 11.50
C PRO A 110 -6.59 -5.76 12.06
N ILE A 111 -6.20 -4.75 11.28
CA ILE A 111 -6.66 -3.38 11.43
C ILE A 111 -7.41 -3.11 10.14
N ASP A 112 -8.73 -3.04 10.22
CA ASP A 112 -9.55 -2.88 9.03
C ASP A 112 -9.62 -1.41 8.61
N ASN A 113 -9.82 -1.20 7.32
CA ASN A 113 -9.91 0.13 6.72
C ASN A 113 -11.02 0.96 7.36
N ILE A 114 -12.13 0.31 7.75
CA ILE A 114 -13.22 0.97 8.46
C ILE A 114 -12.82 1.48 9.85
N ASP A 115 -11.96 0.74 10.57
CA ASP A 115 -11.44 1.15 11.87
C ASP A 115 -10.54 2.39 11.74
N ILE A 116 -9.72 2.40 10.68
CA ILE A 116 -8.83 3.52 10.37
C ILE A 116 -9.66 4.77 10.05
N LEU A 117 -10.65 4.65 9.17
CA LEU A 117 -11.56 5.75 8.81
C LEU A 117 -12.33 6.30 10.02
N THR A 118 -12.83 5.40 10.87
CA THR A 118 -13.49 5.79 12.12
C THR A 118 -12.55 6.56 13.04
N THR A 119 -11.27 6.15 13.10
CA THR A 119 -10.24 6.81 13.89
C THR A 119 -9.91 8.20 13.32
N ILE A 120 -9.85 8.35 12.00
CA ILE A 120 -9.62 9.65 11.33
C ILE A 120 -10.71 10.66 11.72
N HIS A 121 -11.98 10.26 11.77
CA HIS A 121 -13.08 11.14 12.20
C HIS A 121 -12.94 11.65 13.64
N GLN A 122 -12.33 10.86 14.52
CA GLN A 122 -12.11 11.26 15.92
C GLN A 122 -11.05 12.37 16.06
N ILE A 123 -10.23 12.61 15.03
CA ILE A 123 -9.08 13.53 15.05
C ILE A 123 -9.42 14.82 14.30
N ARG A 124 -10.71 15.18 14.25
CA ARG A 124 -11.26 16.42 13.66
C ARG A 124 -11.19 16.52 12.13
N TYR A 125 -11.07 15.41 11.42
CA TYR A 125 -11.39 15.36 9.99
C TYR A 125 -12.88 15.04 9.81
N TYR A 126 -13.61 16.00 9.26
CA TYR A 126 -15.06 15.90 9.06
C TYR A 126 -15.39 15.15 7.75
N LYS A 127 -16.67 14.80 7.58
CA LYS A 127 -17.17 14.02 6.43
C LYS A 127 -16.88 14.66 5.07
N ASP A 128 -16.92 15.98 5.02
CA ASP A 128 -16.68 16.84 3.87
C ASP A 128 -15.18 17.11 3.59
N THR A 129 -14.28 16.55 4.42
CA THR A 129 -12.83 16.66 4.18
C THR A 129 -12.49 16.11 2.80
N GLU A 130 -11.91 16.95 1.94
CA GLU A 130 -11.40 16.55 0.64
C GLU A 130 -10.19 15.62 0.84
N VAL A 131 -10.27 14.44 0.24
CA VAL A 131 -9.21 13.44 0.28
C VAL A 131 -8.90 12.95 -1.11
N GLN A 132 -7.61 12.71 -1.33
CA GLN A 132 -7.15 11.93 -2.46
C GLN A 132 -7.05 10.47 -2.05
N TYR A 133 -7.57 9.54 -2.85
CA TYR A 133 -7.50 8.12 -2.51
C TYR A 133 -7.22 7.24 -3.72
N SER A 134 -6.71 6.05 -3.42
CA SER A 134 -6.64 4.91 -4.34
C SER A 134 -6.90 3.66 -3.51
N MET A 135 -7.81 2.81 -3.97
CA MET A 135 -8.20 1.61 -3.23
C MET A 135 -8.61 0.51 -4.20
N ASP A 136 -8.24 -0.72 -3.86
CA ASP A 136 -8.73 -1.96 -4.43
C ASP A 136 -8.98 -2.98 -3.30
N ASP A 137 -9.30 -4.22 -3.66
CA ASP A 137 -9.59 -5.31 -2.72
C ASP A 137 -8.41 -5.65 -1.78
N GLU A 138 -7.21 -5.19 -2.11
CA GLU A 138 -5.96 -5.62 -1.50
C GLU A 138 -5.29 -4.50 -0.70
N PHE A 139 -5.42 -3.25 -1.15
CA PHE A 139 -4.72 -2.10 -0.61
C PHE A 139 -5.58 -0.84 -0.64
N MET A 140 -5.53 -0.06 0.43
CA MET A 140 -6.11 1.28 0.51
C MET A 140 -5.03 2.30 0.81
N VAL A 141 -5.05 3.43 0.11
CA VAL A 141 -4.33 4.65 0.47
C VAL A 141 -5.26 5.85 0.41
N ILE A 142 -5.20 6.68 1.44
CA ILE A 142 -5.93 7.94 1.57
C ILE A 142 -4.91 9.02 1.94
N SER A 143 -4.92 10.11 1.21
CA SER A 143 -4.12 11.30 1.47
C SER A 143 -5.06 12.46 1.80
N ILE A 144 -4.94 12.97 3.03
CA ILE A 144 -5.66 14.13 3.52
C ILE A 144 -4.77 15.35 3.30
N LEU A 145 -5.27 16.34 2.56
CA LEU A 145 -4.49 17.53 2.18
C LEU A 145 -4.78 18.68 3.16
N ASP A 146 -3.75 19.47 3.44
CA ASP A 146 -3.87 20.73 4.17
C ASP A 146 -3.86 21.90 3.18
N ASP A 147 -5.04 22.52 3.00
CA ASP A 147 -5.22 23.66 2.12
C ASP A 147 -4.65 24.98 2.67
N SER A 148 -4.37 25.04 3.97
CA SER A 148 -3.95 26.27 4.62
C SER A 148 -2.47 26.61 4.39
N ASP A 149 -1.69 25.62 3.92
CA ASP A 149 -0.23 25.66 3.91
C ASP A 149 0.35 25.35 2.52
N LYS A 150 -0.28 25.91 1.50
CA LYS A 150 0.15 25.84 0.10
C LYS A 150 1.45 26.59 -0.10
N PHE A 151 2.38 26.00 -0.84
CA PHE A 151 3.61 26.70 -1.23
C PHE A 151 3.99 26.43 -2.68
N GLY A 152 4.43 27.48 -3.36
CA GLY A 152 4.90 27.41 -4.74
C GLY A 152 6.37 27.02 -4.81
N LEU A 153 6.71 26.17 -5.78
CA LEU A 153 8.11 25.90 -6.15
C LEU A 153 8.60 26.85 -7.25
N ASN A 154 7.74 27.14 -8.23
CA ASN A 154 7.97 28.01 -9.39
C ASN A 154 6.64 28.65 -9.85
N ASN A 155 6.69 29.59 -10.81
CA ASN A 155 5.49 30.24 -11.37
C ASN A 155 4.54 29.19 -11.99
N ASN A 156 3.45 28.87 -11.28
CA ASN A 156 2.38 27.90 -11.57
C ASN A 156 2.57 26.44 -11.10
N ASP A 157 3.56 26.14 -10.26
CA ASP A 157 3.73 24.80 -9.66
C ASP A 157 3.51 24.85 -8.14
N GLU A 158 2.33 24.38 -7.72
CA GLU A 158 1.86 24.45 -6.34
C GLU A 158 1.90 23.09 -5.67
N LEU A 159 2.37 23.08 -4.42
CA LEU A 159 2.36 21.93 -3.55
C LEU A 159 1.38 22.12 -2.39
N ARG A 160 0.60 21.07 -2.14
CA ARG A 160 -0.28 20.92 -0.99
C ARG A 160 0.31 19.88 -0.03
N PRO A 161 0.75 20.28 1.17
CA PRO A 161 1.15 19.30 2.18
C PRO A 161 -0.05 18.51 2.70
N GLY A 162 0.22 17.41 3.38
CA GLY A 162 -0.82 16.54 3.88
C GLY A 162 -0.27 15.29 4.57
N ILE A 163 -1.18 14.37 4.84
CA ILE A 163 -0.88 13.10 5.50
C ILE A 163 -1.43 11.97 4.64
N SER A 164 -0.57 11.02 4.31
CA SER A 164 -0.93 9.78 3.62
C SER A 164 -1.05 8.63 4.61
N ILE A 165 -2.18 7.94 4.58
CA ILE A 165 -2.52 6.78 5.40
C ILE A 165 -2.78 5.62 4.45
N SER A 166 -2.05 4.52 4.62
CA SER A 166 -2.23 3.33 3.79
C SER A 166 -2.32 2.06 4.61
N ASN A 167 -3.03 1.06 4.11
CA ASN A 167 -3.28 -0.19 4.81
C ASN A 167 -3.57 -1.34 3.84
N SER A 168 -3.22 -2.57 4.25
CA SER A 168 -3.66 -3.79 3.58
C SER A 168 -4.29 -4.73 4.59
N GLU A 169 -5.55 -5.05 4.37
CA GLU A 169 -6.27 -6.04 5.18
C GLU A 169 -5.85 -7.48 4.89
N VAL A 170 -5.18 -7.69 3.77
CA VAL A 170 -4.79 -8.99 3.20
C VAL A 170 -3.28 -9.19 3.19
N GLY A 171 -2.54 -8.47 4.04
CA GLY A 171 -1.16 -8.82 4.38
C GLY A 171 -0.09 -8.39 3.38
N ILE A 172 -0.42 -7.57 2.38
CA ILE A 172 0.59 -6.95 1.49
C ILE A 172 1.49 -6.01 2.28
N ALA A 173 0.89 -5.18 3.13
CA ALA A 173 1.56 -4.17 3.93
C ALA A 173 0.85 -3.96 5.27
N GLY A 174 1.58 -3.46 6.27
CA GLY A 174 0.95 -2.97 7.51
C GLY A 174 0.39 -1.56 7.34
N LEU A 175 -0.37 -1.11 8.34
CA LEU A 175 -0.79 0.29 8.48
C LEU A 175 0.45 1.21 8.42
N SER A 176 0.44 2.19 7.53
CA SER A 176 1.46 3.21 7.38
C SER A 176 0.83 4.59 7.46
N ILE A 177 1.42 5.49 8.25
CA ILE A 177 1.06 6.91 8.32
C ILE A 177 2.33 7.69 7.99
N SER A 178 2.26 8.55 6.98
CA SER A 178 3.42 9.24 6.40
C SER A 178 3.07 10.66 5.99
N ALA A 179 4.07 11.54 6.00
CA ALA A 179 3.96 12.88 5.43
C ALA A 179 3.74 12.78 3.91
N TYR A 180 2.91 13.67 3.37
CA TYR A 180 2.55 13.70 1.96
C TYR A 180 2.68 15.11 1.40
N LEU A 181 3.25 15.24 0.20
CA LEU A 181 3.26 16.48 -0.56
C LEU A 181 2.62 16.22 -1.92
N LEU A 182 1.44 16.78 -2.17
CA LEU A 182 0.79 16.72 -3.47
C LEU A 182 1.26 17.88 -4.34
N ARG A 183 1.80 17.59 -5.53
CA ARG A 183 2.14 18.59 -6.56
C ARG A 183 1.03 18.62 -7.60
N LEU A 184 0.32 19.72 -7.81
CA LEU A 184 -0.88 19.70 -8.67
C LEU A 184 -0.63 19.27 -10.13
N VAL A 185 0.57 19.54 -10.66
CA VAL A 185 1.00 19.10 -12.00
C VAL A 185 1.17 17.57 -12.08
N CYS A 186 1.39 16.92 -10.93
CA CYS A 186 1.41 15.50 -10.74
C CYS A 186 0.19 15.07 -9.92
N THR A 187 -0.88 14.60 -10.55
CA THR A 187 -2.09 14.15 -9.83
C THR A 187 -1.82 13.01 -8.84
N ASN A 188 -0.59 12.52 -8.69
CA ASN A 188 -0.12 11.70 -7.60
C ASN A 188 1.04 12.41 -6.89
N GLY A 189 0.96 12.54 -5.57
CA GLY A 189 1.94 13.26 -4.75
C GLY A 189 3.19 12.46 -4.42
N LEU A 190 4.08 13.09 -3.67
CA LEU A 190 5.29 12.54 -3.10
C LEU A 190 5.01 12.04 -1.68
N ILE A 191 5.30 10.76 -1.41
CA ILE A 191 5.21 10.19 -0.06
C ILE A 191 6.62 10.10 0.50
N ASP A 192 6.86 10.78 1.61
CA ASP A 192 8.17 10.70 2.25
C ASP A 192 8.28 9.48 3.17
N LYS A 193 9.45 8.84 3.17
CA LYS A 193 9.80 7.78 4.13
C LYS A 193 10.86 8.28 5.12
N THR A 194 10.56 9.41 5.72
CA THR A 194 11.31 9.94 6.86
C THR A 194 11.31 9.02 8.08
N ASN A 195 12.10 9.39 9.10
CA ASN A 195 11.89 9.01 10.51
C ASN A 195 10.47 9.33 11.04
N VAL A 196 9.65 9.96 10.20
CA VAL A 196 8.29 10.42 10.38
C VAL A 196 7.35 9.57 9.46
N THR A 197 7.70 8.30 9.26
CA THR A 197 6.76 7.26 8.80
C THR A 197 6.57 6.25 9.92
N ALA A 198 5.32 6.07 10.31
CA ALA A 198 4.95 5.13 11.35
C ALA A 198 4.30 3.90 10.70
N SER A 199 5.03 2.78 10.66
CA SER A 199 4.55 1.52 10.08
C SER A 199 4.29 0.49 11.17
N TYR A 200 3.10 -0.10 11.15
CA TYR A 200 2.60 -0.99 12.19
C TYR A 200 2.17 -2.31 11.59
N ARG A 201 2.79 -3.39 12.07
CA ARG A 201 2.35 -4.74 11.74
C ARG A 201 1.00 -5.02 12.40
N HIS A 202 0.18 -5.82 11.74
CA HIS A 202 -1.11 -6.33 12.21
C HIS A 202 -0.93 -7.39 13.32
N VAL A 203 -0.37 -6.97 14.44
CA VAL A 203 -0.16 -7.78 15.66
C VAL A 203 -0.81 -7.13 16.89
N SER A 204 -1.35 -5.92 16.75
CA SER A 204 -2.03 -5.18 17.80
C SER A 204 -2.85 -4.03 17.24
N ARG A 205 -4.02 -3.76 17.84
CA ARG A 205 -4.85 -2.57 17.55
C ARG A 205 -4.48 -1.34 18.40
N LYS A 206 -3.48 -1.45 19.30
CA LYS A 206 -3.07 -0.36 20.21
C LYS A 206 -2.67 0.93 19.48
N ILE A 207 -2.26 0.82 18.23
CA ILE A 207 -1.91 1.97 17.40
C ILE A 207 -3.10 2.92 17.19
N LEU A 208 -4.33 2.40 17.06
CA LEU A 208 -5.51 3.25 16.85
C LEU A 208 -5.71 4.24 18.01
N ASN A 209 -5.32 3.86 19.23
CA ASN A 209 -5.38 4.75 20.40
C ASN A 209 -4.29 5.84 20.39
N LYS A 210 -3.20 5.63 19.66
CA LYS A 210 -2.07 6.56 19.55
C LYS A 210 -2.07 7.34 18.24
N PHE A 211 -3.09 7.14 17.41
CA PHE A 211 -3.20 7.72 16.08
C PHE A 211 -3.08 9.26 16.07
N PRO A 212 -3.67 10.02 17.03
CA PRO A 212 -3.49 11.47 17.08
C PRO A 212 -2.04 11.90 17.28
N GLU A 213 -1.33 11.25 18.22
CA GLU A 213 0.09 11.54 18.49
C GLU A 213 0.99 11.23 17.28
N VAL A 214 0.63 10.20 16.52
CA VAL A 214 1.37 9.81 15.31
C VAL A 214 1.15 10.83 14.21
N ILE A 215 -0.10 11.28 14.00
CA ILE A 215 -0.43 12.35 13.05
C ILE A 215 0.32 13.63 13.40
N GLU A 216 0.35 14.05 14.67
CA GLU A 216 1.04 15.27 15.09
C GLU A 216 2.54 15.20 14.81
N LYS A 217 3.17 14.07 15.14
CA LYS A 217 4.58 13.82 14.78
C LYS A 217 4.78 13.87 13.27
N VAL A 218 3.81 13.35 12.51
CA VAL A 218 3.81 13.36 11.06
C VAL A 218 3.77 14.76 10.47
N SER A 219 2.87 15.59 10.96
CA SER A 219 2.75 16.98 10.57
C SER A 219 4.03 17.78 10.86
N ASN A 220 4.67 17.56 12.01
CA ASN A 220 5.92 18.25 12.35
C ASN A 220 7.10 17.91 11.41
N GLY A 221 7.04 16.78 10.71
CA GLY A 221 8.04 16.39 9.72
C GLY A 221 7.94 17.12 8.37
N LEU A 222 6.79 17.75 8.08
CA LEU A 222 6.51 18.36 6.78
C LEU A 222 7.43 19.54 6.49
N ASP A 223 7.74 20.40 7.48
CA ASP A 223 8.61 21.57 7.26
C ASP A 223 10.03 21.19 6.82
N ARG A 224 10.55 20.07 7.34
CA ARG A 224 11.82 19.51 6.88
C ARG A 224 11.73 19.10 5.41
N GLN A 225 10.65 18.41 5.04
CA GLN A 225 10.43 17.95 3.67
C GLN A 225 10.30 19.13 2.69
N LYS A 226 9.58 20.19 3.06
CA LYS A 226 9.52 21.43 2.27
C LYS A 226 10.90 22.03 2.02
N SER A 227 11.75 22.02 3.05
CA SER A 227 13.11 22.54 2.96
C SER A 227 13.99 21.69 2.04
N GLN A 228 13.93 20.36 2.15
CA GLN A 228 14.65 19.46 1.25
C GLN A 228 14.20 19.60 -0.21
N LEU A 229 12.91 19.81 -0.43
CA LEU A 229 12.39 20.01 -1.78
C LEU A 229 12.90 21.30 -2.41
N LYS A 230 13.01 22.38 -1.62
CA LYS A 230 13.66 23.63 -2.08
C LYS A 230 15.13 23.40 -2.43
N LEU A 231 15.89 22.69 -1.58
CA LEU A 231 17.29 22.35 -1.84
C LEU A 231 17.46 21.49 -3.10
N SER A 232 16.50 20.59 -3.37
CA SER A 232 16.54 19.69 -4.53
C SER A 232 16.46 20.43 -5.86
N LEU A 233 15.88 21.64 -5.90
CA LEU A 233 15.81 22.50 -7.09
C LEU A 233 17.20 23.03 -7.49
N GLU A 234 18.09 23.20 -6.52
CA GLU A 234 19.45 23.75 -6.74
C GLU A 234 20.50 22.63 -6.83
N SER A 235 20.15 21.42 -6.39
CA SER A 235 21.05 20.26 -6.33
C SER A 235 21.28 19.64 -7.71
N LYS A 236 22.35 20.04 -8.39
CA LYS A 236 22.70 19.55 -9.74
C LYS A 236 23.16 18.09 -9.77
N VAL A 237 22.78 17.39 -10.83
CA VAL A 237 23.14 16.00 -11.12
C VAL A 237 23.76 15.91 -12.52
N ASN A 238 25.03 15.47 -12.57
CA ASN A 238 25.81 15.42 -13.82
C ASN A 238 25.28 14.38 -14.83
N ASP A 239 24.83 13.22 -14.34
CA ASP A 239 24.25 12.15 -15.18
C ASP A 239 22.94 11.65 -14.57
N PRO A 240 21.80 12.29 -14.91
CA PRO A 240 20.50 11.94 -14.36
C PRO A 240 20.07 10.51 -14.71
N LEU A 241 20.36 10.04 -15.93
CA LEU A 241 19.96 8.70 -16.39
C LEU A 241 20.72 7.60 -15.64
N ALA A 242 22.03 7.75 -15.46
CA ALA A 242 22.80 6.81 -14.65
C ALA A 242 22.34 6.82 -13.18
N THR A 243 21.99 8.00 -12.67
CA THR A 243 21.48 8.16 -11.30
C THR A 243 20.13 7.45 -11.11
N ILE A 244 19.17 7.66 -12.03
CA ILE A 244 17.88 6.95 -12.03
C ILE A 244 18.10 5.43 -12.10
N LYS A 245 19.01 4.96 -12.96
CA LYS A 245 19.32 3.53 -13.08
C LYS A 245 19.88 2.95 -11.77
N ASN A 246 20.69 3.72 -11.04
CA ASN A 246 21.21 3.31 -9.74
C ASN A 246 20.10 3.25 -8.68
N PHE A 247 19.21 4.26 -8.63
CA PHE A 247 18.07 4.24 -7.72
C PHE A 247 17.09 3.10 -8.03
N ASN A 248 16.77 2.85 -9.30
CA ASN A 248 15.90 1.73 -9.72
C ASN A 248 16.40 0.38 -9.19
N LYS A 249 17.72 0.15 -9.24
CA LYS A 249 18.36 -1.04 -8.67
C LYS A 249 18.33 -1.03 -7.14
N HIS A 250 18.68 0.09 -6.53
CA HIS A 250 18.74 0.23 -5.08
C HIS A 250 17.38 -0.05 -4.42
N PHE A 251 16.30 0.47 -5.00
CA PHE A 251 14.93 0.29 -4.50
C PHE A 251 14.21 -0.94 -5.06
N GLN A 252 14.91 -1.78 -5.82
CA GLN A 252 14.38 -3.05 -6.35
C GLN A 252 13.05 -2.85 -7.09
N LEU A 253 13.04 -1.92 -8.05
CA LEU A 253 11.88 -1.72 -8.92
C LEU A 253 11.74 -2.88 -9.91
N GLU A 254 10.51 -3.34 -10.09
CA GLU A 254 10.14 -4.43 -11.00
C GLU A 254 9.66 -3.90 -12.36
N SER A 255 9.47 -4.79 -13.33
CA SER A 255 9.15 -4.42 -14.72
C SER A 255 8.01 -3.40 -14.88
N PRO A 256 6.85 -3.52 -14.18
CA PRO A 256 5.79 -2.51 -14.30
C PRO A 256 6.24 -1.12 -13.86
N GLU A 257 7.02 -1.04 -12.78
CA GLU A 257 7.52 0.19 -12.18
C GLU A 257 8.64 0.81 -13.03
N LEU A 258 9.53 -0.02 -13.57
CA LEU A 258 10.58 0.40 -14.49
C LEU A 258 10.00 1.02 -15.76
N ASN A 259 9.01 0.37 -16.38
CA ASN A 259 8.32 0.89 -17.55
C ASN A 259 7.65 2.26 -17.26
N ALA A 260 7.10 2.42 -16.06
CA ALA A 260 6.51 3.67 -15.64
C ALA A 260 7.54 4.78 -15.44
N VAL A 261 8.72 4.46 -14.89
CA VAL A 261 9.85 5.40 -14.74
C VAL A 261 10.39 5.84 -16.11
N ASP A 262 10.55 4.90 -17.04
CA ASP A 262 11.00 5.20 -18.41
C ASP A 262 9.99 6.06 -19.17
N TRP A 263 8.69 5.86 -18.95
CA TRP A 263 7.62 6.72 -19.48
C TRP A 263 7.64 8.12 -18.87
N ALA A 264 7.94 8.23 -17.58
CA ALA A 264 7.89 9.49 -16.84
C ALA A 264 9.10 10.41 -17.10
N TRP A 265 10.30 9.85 -17.30
CA TRP A 265 11.53 10.64 -17.40
C TRP A 265 11.48 11.74 -18.48
N PRO A 266 11.03 11.47 -19.72
CA PRO A 266 10.94 12.52 -20.75
C PRO A 266 10.06 13.71 -20.37
N LEU A 267 9.10 13.54 -19.45
CA LEU A 267 8.18 14.58 -19.02
C LEU A 267 8.74 15.46 -17.90
N GLU A 268 9.67 14.93 -17.09
CA GLU A 268 10.25 15.61 -15.93
C GLU A 268 11.76 15.87 -16.11
N ALA A 269 12.30 15.66 -17.31
CA ALA A 269 13.72 15.71 -17.61
C ALA A 269 14.38 17.03 -17.18
N GLY A 270 15.59 16.91 -16.62
CA GLY A 270 16.41 18.05 -16.21
C GLY A 270 17.66 17.57 -15.47
N ASP A 271 18.43 18.51 -14.93
CA ASP A 271 19.76 18.26 -14.37
C ASP A 271 19.82 18.45 -12.86
N THR A 272 18.69 18.31 -12.16
CA THR A 272 18.60 18.48 -10.70
C THR A 272 18.04 17.25 -9.99
N MET A 273 18.29 17.13 -8.69
CA MET A 273 17.65 16.11 -7.86
C MET A 273 16.13 16.25 -7.85
N PHE A 274 15.60 17.47 -7.98
CA PHE A 274 14.17 17.71 -8.14
C PHE A 274 13.59 16.98 -9.36
N ASN A 275 14.28 17.02 -10.51
CA ASN A 275 13.85 16.31 -11.72
C ASN A 275 13.82 14.79 -11.50
N ILE A 276 14.85 14.24 -10.83
CA ILE A 276 14.92 12.81 -10.53
C ILE A 276 13.80 12.39 -9.57
N VAL A 277 13.57 13.14 -8.49
CA VAL A 277 12.48 12.89 -7.54
C VAL A 277 11.13 12.89 -8.26
N ASN A 278 10.88 13.90 -9.10
CA ASN A 278 9.62 14.03 -9.82
C ASN A 278 9.39 12.95 -10.87
N THR A 279 10.44 12.36 -11.40
CA THR A 279 10.32 11.23 -12.31
C THR A 279 9.58 10.07 -11.65
N TYR A 280 9.88 9.78 -10.38
CA TYR A 280 9.21 8.71 -9.65
C TYR A 280 7.77 9.07 -9.28
N THR A 281 7.49 10.31 -8.87
CA THR A 281 6.11 10.73 -8.57
C THR A 281 5.24 10.82 -9.82
N ARG A 282 5.82 11.21 -10.96
CA ARG A 282 5.18 11.15 -12.28
C ARG A 282 4.93 9.71 -12.69
N ALA A 283 5.91 8.82 -12.54
CA ALA A 283 5.77 7.39 -12.88
C ALA A 283 4.59 6.74 -12.16
N ALA A 284 4.30 7.14 -10.93
CA ALA A 284 3.13 6.65 -10.20
C ALA A 284 1.79 6.92 -10.92
N GLN A 285 1.72 7.84 -11.89
CA GLN A 285 0.50 8.15 -12.67
C GLN A 285 0.31 7.25 -13.89
N TYR A 286 1.23 6.33 -14.14
CA TYR A 286 1.14 5.44 -15.28
C TYR A 286 -0.12 4.57 -15.19
N SER A 287 -0.99 4.64 -16.20
CA SER A 287 -2.37 4.14 -16.16
C SER A 287 -2.50 2.64 -15.92
N TYR A 288 -1.44 1.87 -16.16
CA TYR A 288 -1.41 0.42 -16.04
C TYR A 288 -0.86 -0.08 -14.70
N LEU A 289 -0.55 0.81 -13.75
CA LEU A 289 -0.07 0.42 -12.44
C LEU A 289 -1.20 0.13 -11.45
N GLN A 290 -0.99 -0.90 -10.63
CA GLN A 290 -1.81 -1.19 -9.45
C GLN A 290 -1.52 -0.20 -8.32
N ALA A 291 -2.45 -0.09 -7.36
CA ALA A 291 -2.34 0.85 -6.24
C ALA A 291 -1.05 0.67 -5.43
N GLU A 292 -0.63 -0.58 -5.21
CA GLU A 292 0.63 -0.91 -4.53
C GLU A 292 1.86 -0.33 -5.27
N SER A 293 1.97 -0.58 -6.58
CA SER A 293 3.10 -0.08 -7.38
C SER A 293 3.11 1.45 -7.47
N CYS A 294 1.93 2.09 -7.59
CA CYS A 294 1.81 3.55 -7.51
C CYS A 294 2.39 4.06 -6.18
N TYR A 295 1.94 3.47 -5.06
CA TYR A 295 2.38 3.83 -3.72
C TYR A 295 3.90 3.60 -3.52
N LYS A 296 4.44 2.50 -4.06
CA LYS A 296 5.88 2.21 -4.03
C LYS A 296 6.69 3.29 -4.75
N LEU A 297 6.27 3.71 -5.94
CA LEU A 297 6.94 4.77 -6.70
C LEU A 297 6.90 6.12 -5.98
N GLN A 298 5.76 6.48 -5.37
CA GLN A 298 5.65 7.69 -4.55
C GLN A 298 6.63 7.66 -3.37
N LYS A 299 6.76 6.50 -2.71
CA LYS A 299 7.73 6.29 -1.63
C LYS A 299 9.18 6.37 -2.10
N VAL A 300 9.50 5.81 -3.27
CA VAL A 300 10.85 5.90 -3.84
C VAL A 300 11.21 7.36 -4.10
N GLY A 301 10.30 8.15 -4.68
CA GLY A 301 10.51 9.59 -4.84
C GLY A 301 10.86 10.27 -3.51
N GLY A 302 10.14 9.95 -2.43
CA GLY A 302 10.41 10.51 -1.10
C GLY A 302 11.77 10.10 -0.55
N MET A 303 12.13 8.81 -0.63
CA MET A 303 13.45 8.32 -0.21
C MET A 303 14.59 8.96 -1.00
N VAL A 304 14.39 9.22 -2.29
CA VAL A 304 15.37 9.95 -3.10
C VAL A 304 15.48 11.40 -2.64
N LEU A 305 14.36 12.06 -2.32
CA LEU A 305 14.38 13.42 -1.77
C LEU A 305 15.16 13.49 -0.45
N GLU A 306 15.04 12.49 0.42
CA GLU A 306 15.78 12.46 1.68
C GLU A 306 17.30 12.41 1.51
N SER A 307 17.79 11.94 0.36
CA SER A 307 19.23 11.94 0.05
C SER A 307 19.77 13.34 -0.24
N VAL A 308 18.88 14.32 -0.45
CA VAL A 308 19.21 15.73 -0.61
C VAL A 308 19.41 16.36 0.77
N ASN A 309 20.66 16.76 1.05
CA ASN A 309 21.07 17.45 2.28
C ASN A 309 21.47 18.89 1.98
#